data_AF-A0A3D3SBB3-F1
#
_entry.id   AF-A0A3D3SBB3-F1
#
_cell.length_a   1.000
_cell.length_b   1.000
_cell.length_c   1.000
_cell.angle_alpha   90.00
_cell.angle_beta   90.00
_cell.angle_gamma   90.00
#
_symmetry.space_group_name_H-M   'P 1'
#
loop_
_entity.id
_entity.type
_entity.pdbx_description
1 polymer ?
#
loop_
_entity_poly.entity_id
_entity_poly.type
_entity_poly.pdbx_seq_one_letter_code
_entity_poly.pdbx_strand_id
1 'polypeptide(L)'
;MGSDLYPALSGKEGNAREAFVACALSSAGHKVQAASDEREADFLVDNSFQVEIGGSRKPRKKANFVIRDGADYPVPGVIPLWMMGFGW
;
A
#
# COMPACT_ATOMS: atom_id res chain seq x y z
N MET A 1 -12.21 12.73 19.21
CA MET A 1 -13.08 11.59 18.83
C MET A 1 -13.38 11.78 17.34
N GLY A 2 -12.42 11.42 16.48
CA GLY A 2 -12.56 11.56 15.04
C GLY A 2 -13.37 10.38 14.53
N SER A 3 -14.58 10.62 14.05
CA SER A 3 -15.39 9.59 13.41
C SER A 3 -14.84 9.39 12.00
N ASP A 4 -13.94 8.43 11.84
CA ASP A 4 -13.50 7.98 10.53
C ASP A 4 -14.75 7.51 9.74
N LEU A 5 -14.97 8.10 8.58
CA LEU A 5 -16.14 7.84 7.72
C LEU A 5 -16.15 6.39 7.18
N TYR A 6 -15.00 5.73 7.18
CA TYR A 6 -14.77 4.43 6.54
C TYR A 6 -15.35 3.23 7.30
N PRO A 7 -15.16 3.09 8.64
CA PRO A 7 -15.92 2.12 9.43
C PRO A 7 -17.44 2.29 9.30
N ALA A 8 -17.92 3.53 9.20
CA ALA A 8 -19.35 3.84 9.09
C ALA A 8 -19.97 3.37 7.76
N LEU A 9 -19.15 3.18 6.72
CA LEU A 9 -19.57 2.68 5.40
C LEU A 9 -19.28 1.19 5.19
N SER A 10 -18.94 0.43 6.24
CA SER A 10 -18.54 -0.99 6.15
C SER A 10 -17.33 -1.25 5.24
N GLY A 11 -16.51 -0.21 4.98
CA GLY A 11 -15.30 -0.33 4.18
C GLY A 11 -14.23 -1.11 4.94
N LYS A 12 -13.65 -2.14 4.31
CA LYS A 12 -12.46 -2.79 4.87
C LYS A 12 -11.29 -1.81 4.76
N GLU A 13 -10.75 -1.41 5.91
CA GLU A 13 -9.61 -0.47 6.02
C GLU A 13 -8.40 -0.89 5.17
N GLY A 14 -8.18 -2.21 4.99
CA GLY A 14 -7.19 -2.76 4.06
C GLY A 14 -7.40 -2.29 2.61
N ASN A 15 -8.61 -2.45 2.08
CA ASN A 15 -8.96 -2.06 0.72
C ASN A 15 -8.80 -0.55 0.49
N ALA A 16 -9.09 0.27 1.50
CA ALA A 16 -8.90 1.72 1.41
C ALA A 16 -7.42 2.09 1.26
N ARG A 17 -6.52 1.44 2.02
CA ARG A 17 -5.07 1.63 1.89
C ARG A 17 -4.55 1.19 0.52
N GLU A 18 -4.98 0.03 0.05
CA GLU A 18 -4.60 -0.50 -1.27
C GLU A 18 -5.03 0.45 -2.39
N ALA A 19 -6.28 0.94 -2.35
CA ALA A 19 -6.79 1.91 -3.31
C ALA A 19 -6.03 3.23 -3.27
N PHE A 20 -5.71 3.74 -2.08
CA PHE A 20 -4.93 4.97 -1.91
C PHE A 20 -3.53 4.83 -2.52
N VAL A 21 -2.82 3.74 -2.21
CA VAL A 21 -1.48 3.47 -2.75
C VAL A 21 -1.51 3.32 -4.27
N ALA A 22 -2.46 2.56 -4.81
CA ALA A 22 -2.61 2.38 -6.25
C ALA A 22 -2.88 3.72 -6.96
N CYS A 23 -3.72 4.56 -6.37
CA CYS A 23 -4.01 5.90 -6.87
C CYS A 23 -2.74 6.77 -6.85
N ALA A 24 -2.03 6.85 -5.72
CA ALA A 24 -0.84 7.67 -5.58
C ALA A 24 0.27 7.29 -6.58
N LEU A 25 0.54 5.99 -6.75
CA LEU A 25 1.52 5.49 -7.71
C LEU A 25 1.10 5.78 -9.16
N SER A 26 -0.18 5.57 -9.48
CA SER A 26 -0.74 5.88 -10.80
C SER A 26 -0.65 7.38 -11.11
N SER A 27 -0.99 8.24 -10.15
CA SER A 27 -0.88 9.70 -10.25
C SER A 27 0.57 10.18 -10.42
N ALA A 28 1.54 9.45 -9.86
CA ALA A 28 2.96 9.69 -10.07
C ALA A 28 3.47 9.21 -11.45
N GLY A 29 2.61 8.60 -12.28
CA GLY A 29 2.93 8.15 -13.63
C GLY A 29 3.37 6.69 -13.73
N HIS A 30 3.30 5.91 -12.64
CA HIS A 30 3.66 4.50 -12.65
C HIS A 30 2.50 3.61 -13.13
N LYS A 31 2.82 2.52 -13.81
CA LYS A 31 1.83 1.52 -14.21
C LYS A 31 1.60 0.54 -13.06
N VAL A 32 0.42 0.61 -12.44
CA VAL A 32 0.02 -0.28 -11.35
C VAL A 32 -0.92 -1.37 -11.87
N GLN A 33 -0.61 -2.63 -11.60
CA GLN A 33 -1.42 -3.79 -11.95
C GLN A 33 -1.61 -4.67 -10.73
N ALA A 34 -2.74 -5.36 -10.61
CA ALA A 34 -2.88 -6.40 -9.58
C ALA A 34 -1.89 -7.53 -9.85
N ALA A 35 -1.27 -8.06 -8.80
CA ALA A 35 -0.42 -9.24 -8.94
C ALA A 35 -1.25 -10.45 -9.38
N SER A 36 -0.68 -11.34 -10.19
CA SER A 36 -1.35 -12.58 -10.62
C SER A 36 -1.49 -13.61 -9.48
N ASP A 37 -0.67 -13.49 -8.44
CA ASP A 37 -0.73 -14.32 -7.24
C ASP A 37 -0.76 -13.44 -5.99
N GLU A 38 -1.91 -13.37 -5.32
CA GLU A 38 -2.16 -12.62 -4.08
C GLU A 38 -1.29 -13.12 -2.89
N ARG A 39 -0.65 -14.29 -3.03
CA ARG A 39 0.28 -14.80 -2.01
C ARG A 39 1.65 -14.14 -2.11
N GLU A 40 2.00 -13.56 -3.25
CA GLU A 40 3.32 -13.01 -3.51
C GLU A 40 3.36 -11.50 -3.25
N ALA A 41 2.35 -10.77 -3.73
CA ALA A 41 2.20 -9.33 -3.56
C ALA A 41 0.75 -8.88 -3.85
N ASP A 42 0.42 -7.62 -3.54
CA ASP A 42 -0.87 -7.04 -3.86
C ASP A 42 -0.83 -6.38 -5.27
N PHE A 43 0.28 -5.72 -5.62
CA PHE A 43 0.47 -5.09 -6.93
C PHE A 43 1.82 -5.40 -7.59
N LEU A 44 1.82 -5.32 -8.91
CA LEU A 44 2.99 -5.23 -9.77
C LEU A 44 3.07 -3.81 -10.36
N VAL A 45 4.16 -3.10 -10.07
CA VAL A 45 4.42 -1.74 -10.53
C VAL A 45 5.48 -1.77 -11.62
N ASP A 46 5.21 -1.12 -12.75
CA ASP A 46 6.08 -1.03 -13.93
C ASP A 46 6.61 -2.38 -14.43
N ASN A 47 5.80 -3.43 -14.28
CA ASN A 47 6.14 -4.83 -14.58
C ASN A 47 7.39 -5.37 -13.86
N SER A 48 7.93 -4.65 -12.88
CA SER A 48 9.27 -4.92 -12.33
C SER A 48 9.28 -5.01 -10.80
N PHE A 49 8.38 -4.31 -10.13
CA PHE A 49 8.36 -4.23 -8.66
C PHE A 49 7.08 -4.82 -8.09
N GLN A 50 7.23 -5.84 -7.25
CA GLN A 50 6.15 -6.40 -6.47
C GLN A 50 6.00 -5.61 -5.17
N VAL A 51 4.79 -5.12 -4.92
CA VAL A 51 4.46 -4.25 -3.79
C VAL A 51 3.30 -4.84 -3.00
N GLU A 52 3.48 -4.94 -1.68
CA GLU A 52 2.47 -5.41 -0.73
C GLU A 52 2.04 -4.25 0.18
N ILE A 53 0.74 -4.10 0.43
CA ILE A 53 0.17 -3.03 1.25
C ILE A 53 -0.39 -3.65 2.53
N GLY A 54 -0.11 -3.05 3.67
CA GLY A 54 -0.66 -3.59 4.92
C GLY A 54 -0.52 -2.71 6.13
N GLY A 55 -1.16 -3.17 7.21
CA GLY A 55 -1.01 -2.59 8.54
C GLY A 55 0.35 -2.88 9.17
N SER A 56 0.54 -2.32 10.36
CA SER A 56 1.81 -2.29 11.12
C SER A 56 2.49 -3.64 11.34
N ARG A 57 1.73 -4.75 11.29
CA ARG A 57 2.23 -6.11 11.52
C ARG A 57 2.31 -6.99 10.26
N LYS A 58 1.98 -6.47 9.06
CA LYS A 58 2.02 -7.30 7.83
C LYS A 58 3.48 -7.64 7.51
N PRO A 59 3.87 -8.93 7.54
CA PRO A 59 5.23 -9.33 7.21
C PRO A 59 5.49 -9.08 5.72
N ARG A 60 6.73 -8.76 5.36
CA ARG A 60 7.12 -8.78 3.95
C ARG A 60 7.16 -10.24 3.52
N LYS A 61 6.29 -10.61 2.57
CA LYS A 61 6.34 -11.93 1.93
C LYS A 61 7.51 -11.97 0.94
N LYS A 62 7.23 -12.25 -0.33
CA LYS A 62 8.22 -12.24 -1.43
C LYS A 62 8.27 -10.92 -2.20
N ALA A 63 7.35 -10.00 -1.90
CA ALA A 63 7.32 -8.67 -2.47
C ALA A 63 8.67 -7.92 -2.27
N ASN A 64 9.06 -7.12 -3.26
CA ASN A 64 10.25 -6.27 -3.17
C ASN A 64 10.08 -5.24 -2.06
N PHE A 65 8.88 -4.65 -1.99
CA PHE A 65 8.53 -3.59 -1.04
C PHE A 65 7.22 -3.89 -0.31
N VAL A 66 7.14 -3.49 0.95
CA VAL A 66 5.90 -3.40 1.72
C VAL A 66 5.61 -1.96 2.03
N ILE A 67 4.46 -1.45 1.58
CA ILE A 67 3.94 -0.17 2.04
C ILE A 67 3.15 -0.42 3.33
N ARG A 68 3.65 0.11 4.45
CA ARG A 68 3.19 -0.22 5.79
C ARG A 68 2.55 0.98 6.48
N ASP A 69 1.31 0.81 6.89
CA ASP A 69 0.62 1.73 7.77
C ASP A 69 1.11 1.57 9.23
N GLY A 70 1.43 2.68 9.88
CA GLY A 70 2.03 2.72 11.22
C GLY A 70 3.53 2.43 11.29
N ALA A 71 4.28 2.53 10.18
CA ALA A 71 5.74 2.60 10.22
C ALA A 71 6.21 4.05 10.47
N ASP A 72 7.05 4.27 11.46
CA ASP A 72 7.51 5.63 11.81
C ASP A 72 8.63 6.15 10.90
N TYR A 73 9.41 5.25 10.31
CA TYR A 73 10.52 5.59 9.43
C TYR A 73 10.72 4.54 8.32
N PRO A 74 11.26 4.94 7.15
CA PRO A 74 11.60 3.99 6.10
C PRO A 74 12.78 3.11 6.50
N VAL A 75 12.69 1.82 6.16
CA VAL A 75 13.78 0.85 6.30
C VAL A 75 13.88 0.03 5.01
N PRO A 76 15.00 -0.67 4.74
CA PRO A 76 15.13 -1.45 3.51
C PRO A 76 13.94 -2.40 3.26
N GLY A 77 13.24 -2.18 2.15
CA GLY A 77 12.07 -2.98 1.76
C GLY A 77 10.75 -2.61 2.44
N VAL A 78 10.71 -1.59 3.31
CA VAL A 78 9.48 -1.08 3.93
C VAL A 78 9.36 0.43 3.71
N ILE A 79 8.22 0.83 3.12
CA ILE A 79 7.88 2.22 2.84
C ILE A 79 6.71 2.59 3.76
N PRO A 80 6.84 3.58 4.64
CA PRO A 80 5.72 4.05 5.43
C PRO A 80 4.58 4.59 4.54
N LEU A 81 3.33 4.21 4.85
CA LEU A 81 2.16 4.62 4.08
C LEU A 81 2.04 6.14 4.00
N TRP A 82 2.37 6.85 5.08
CA TRP A 82 2.31 8.31 5.12
C TRP A 82 3.21 8.97 4.07
N MET A 83 4.30 8.34 3.64
CA MET A 83 5.18 8.88 2.60
C MET A 83 4.48 9.01 1.24
N MET A 84 3.46 8.18 0.98
CA MET A 84 2.69 8.24 -0.27
C MET A 84 1.82 9.52 -0.35
N GLY A 85 1.56 10.18 0.78
CA GLY A 85 0.77 11.41 0.84
C GLY A 85 1.56 12.71 0.68
N PHE A 86 2.90 12.67 0.69
CA PHE A 86 3.76 13.86 0.59
C PHE A 86 3.96 14.38 -0.84
N GLY A 87 3.37 13.74 -1.84
CA GLY A 87 3.50 14.12 -3.26
C GLY A 87 2.38 15.01 -3.80
N TRP A 88 1.50 15.52 -2.94
CA TRP A 88 0.41 16.44 -3.30
C TRP A 88 0.75 17.90 -2.96
#